data_AF-A0A820NSZ8-F1
#
_entry.id   AF-A0A820NSZ8-F1
#
_cell.length_a   1.000
_cell.length_b   1.000
_cell.length_c   1.000
_cell.angle_alpha   90.00
_cell.angle_beta   90.00
_cell.angle_gamma   90.00
#
_symmetry.space_group_name_H-M   'P 1'
#
loop_
_entity.id
_entity.type
_entity.pdbx_description
1 polymer ?
#
loop_
_entity_poly.entity_id
_entity_poly.type
_entity_poly.pdbx_seq_one_letter_code
_entity_poly.pdbx_strand_id
1 'polypeptide(L)'
;MIEVLFAIRIDQFKANPPIPSGLDLVDEDDQYKHTISLHDPCELEPMLDIFQYDEQYEENEEKYKQIRRTILDETNANEDESSSSSSNSDEEEKQDDQVK
;
A
#
# COMPACT_ATOMS: atom_id res chain seq x y z
N MET A 1 -16.62 -24.10 22.65
CA MET A 1 -15.57 -23.24 22.02
C MET A 1 -14.17 -23.83 22.21
N ILE A 2 -13.75 -24.22 23.42
CA ILE A 2 -12.43 -24.84 23.66
C ILE A 2 -12.24 -26.16 22.89
N GLU A 3 -13.27 -27.01 22.79
CA GLU A 3 -13.20 -28.29 22.05
C GLU A 3 -12.86 -28.09 20.56
N VAL A 4 -13.35 -27.02 19.95
CA VAL A 4 -13.03 -26.66 18.56
C VAL A 4 -11.57 -26.23 18.43
N LEU A 5 -11.04 -25.46 19.39
CA LEU A 5 -9.62 -25.10 19.42
C LEU A 5 -8.72 -26.34 19.58
N PHE A 6 -9.15 -27.31 20.39
CA PHE A 6 -8.44 -28.58 20.51
C PHE A 6 -8.44 -29.37 19.20
N ALA A 7 -9.57 -29.44 18.49
CA ALA A 7 -9.63 -30.07 17.17
C ALA A 7 -8.68 -29.40 16.17
N ILE A 8 -8.67 -28.06 16.10
CA ILE A 8 -7.77 -27.29 15.22
C ILE A 8 -6.29 -27.56 15.55
N ARG A 9 -5.94 -27.65 16.84
CA ARG A 9 -4.59 -27.96 17.29
C ARG A 9 -4.18 -29.39 16.95
N ILE A 10 -5.08 -30.37 17.13
CA ILE A 10 -4.86 -31.77 16.73
C ILE A 10 -4.63 -31.85 15.22
N ASP A 11 -5.40 -31.10 14.44
CA ASP A 11 -5.27 -31.00 12.99
C ASP A 11 -4.07 -30.14 12.54
N GLN A 12 -3.22 -29.70 13.47
CA GLN A 12 -2.00 -28.92 13.21
C GLN A 12 -2.25 -27.64 12.38
N PHE A 13 -3.41 -27.00 12.59
CA PHE A 13 -3.75 -25.75 11.89
C PHE A 13 -3.78 -25.86 10.36
N LYS A 14 -3.99 -27.05 9.78
CA LYS A 14 -4.01 -27.25 8.32
C LYS A 14 -4.94 -26.30 7.55
N ALA A 15 -6.07 -25.93 8.16
CA ALA A 15 -7.03 -24.99 7.57
C ALA A 15 -6.69 -23.50 7.79
N ASN A 16 -5.67 -23.21 8.61
CA ASN A 16 -5.26 -21.85 8.99
C ASN A 16 -3.73 -21.72 8.82
N PRO A 17 -3.21 -21.70 7.58
CA PRO A 17 -1.78 -21.49 7.34
C PRO A 17 -1.35 -20.12 7.88
N PRO A 18 -0.10 -19.98 8.38
CA PRO A 18 0.39 -18.72 8.95
C PRO A 18 0.46 -17.59 7.93
N ILE A 19 0.85 -17.91 6.69
CA ILE A 19 0.86 -17.00 5.55
C ILE A 19 0.10 -17.69 4.40
N PRO A 20 -0.95 -17.07 3.85
CA PRO A 20 -1.63 -17.57 2.66
C PRO A 20 -0.71 -17.65 1.44
N SER A 21 -1.01 -18.56 0.51
CA SER A 21 -0.23 -18.72 -0.72
C SER A 21 -0.17 -17.43 -1.53
N GLY A 22 1.03 -16.98 -1.90
CA GLY A 22 1.25 -15.78 -2.71
C GLY A 22 1.34 -14.47 -1.91
N LEU A 23 1.26 -14.51 -0.58
CA LEU A 23 1.45 -13.34 0.29
C LEU A 23 2.84 -13.26 0.93
N ASP A 24 3.70 -14.25 0.69
CA ASP A 24 5.09 -14.25 1.14
C ASP A 24 5.96 -13.53 0.09
N LEU A 25 6.04 -12.20 0.20
CA LEU A 25 6.65 -11.31 -0.80
C LEU A 25 7.89 -10.57 -0.30
N VAL A 26 8.21 -10.67 0.99
CA VAL A 26 9.26 -9.88 1.65
C VAL A 26 10.27 -10.83 2.26
N ASP A 27 11.54 -10.65 1.90
CA ASP A 27 12.64 -11.46 2.43
C ASP A 27 12.78 -11.30 3.95
N GLU A 28 13.17 -12.39 4.64
CA GLU A 28 13.21 -12.43 6.11
C GLU A 28 14.13 -11.35 6.72
N ASP A 29 15.21 -11.01 6.01
CA ASP A 29 16.20 -10.00 6.42
C ASP A 29 15.66 -8.56 6.30
N ASP A 30 14.68 -8.32 5.44
CA ASP A 30 14.07 -7.01 5.20
C ASP A 30 12.82 -6.76 6.07
N GLN A 31 12.38 -7.75 6.84
CA GLN A 31 11.21 -7.63 7.71
C GLN A 31 11.52 -6.85 8.99
N TYR A 32 10.83 -5.72 9.17
CA TYR A 32 10.89 -4.94 10.41
C TYR A 32 9.73 -5.27 11.37
N LYS A 33 10.04 -5.90 12.50
CA LYS A 33 9.06 -6.40 13.49
C LYS A 33 8.86 -5.40 14.63
N HIS A 34 7.73 -4.70 14.63
CA HIS A 34 7.35 -3.79 15.71
C HIS A 34 6.78 -4.55 16.92
N THR A 35 7.27 -4.28 18.13
CA THR A 35 6.72 -4.81 19.38
C THR A 35 5.85 -3.76 20.06
N ILE A 36 4.53 -3.94 20.01
CA ILE A 36 3.56 -3.00 20.58
C ILE A 36 2.83 -3.69 21.74
N SER A 37 2.77 -3.04 22.89
CA SER A 37 2.03 -3.53 24.06
C SER A 37 0.57 -3.11 24.00
N LEU A 38 -0.34 -3.95 24.51
CA LEU A 38 -1.77 -3.62 24.60
C LEU A 38 -2.09 -2.55 25.65
N HIS A 39 -1.16 -2.29 26.57
CA HIS A 39 -1.34 -1.30 27.62
C HIS A 39 -0.78 0.07 27.27
N ASP A 40 0.03 0.14 26.20
CA ASP A 40 0.66 1.39 25.80
C ASP A 40 -0.33 2.21 24.96
N PRO A 41 -0.34 3.54 25.12
CA PRO A 41 -1.16 4.39 24.26
C PRO A 41 -0.62 4.35 22.82
N CYS A 42 -1.49 4.02 21.86
CA CYS A 42 -1.18 4.17 20.44
C CYS A 42 -1.51 5.60 19.98
N GLU A 43 -0.53 6.28 19.42
CA GLU A 43 -0.74 7.56 18.75
C GLU A 43 -1.27 7.29 17.33
N LEU A 44 -2.51 7.69 17.07
CA LEU A 44 -3.21 7.41 15.81
C LEU A 44 -2.99 8.48 14.73
N GLU A 45 -2.30 9.58 15.06
CA GLU A 45 -1.99 10.72 14.16
C GLU A 45 -3.08 11.03 13.11
N PRO A 46 -4.35 11.24 13.50
CA PRO A 46 -5.49 11.34 12.56
C PRO A 46 -5.40 12.55 11.63
N MET A 47 -4.50 13.47 11.93
CA MET A 47 -4.24 14.66 11.13
C MET A 47 -3.60 14.32 9.78
N LEU A 48 -2.93 13.16 9.67
CA LEU A 48 -2.33 12.70 8.41
C LEU A 48 -3.39 12.32 7.36
N ASP A 49 -4.61 11.96 7.78
CA ASP A 49 -5.70 11.61 6.86
C ASP A 49 -6.40 12.85 6.27
N ILE A 50 -6.13 14.05 6.79
CA ILE A 50 -6.78 15.30 6.41
C ILE A 50 -5.81 16.13 5.57
N PHE A 51 -6.24 16.47 4.34
CA PHE A 51 -5.49 17.36 3.47
C PHE A 51 -5.25 18.71 4.13
N GLN A 52 -3.98 19.09 4.19
CA GLN A 52 -3.51 20.35 4.73
C GLN A 52 -2.45 20.94 3.82
N TYR A 53 -2.28 22.26 3.93
CA TYR A 53 -1.22 22.95 3.23
C TYR A 53 0.13 22.67 3.89
N ASP A 54 1.10 22.22 3.10
CA ASP A 54 2.48 22.00 3.51
C ASP A 54 3.37 23.10 2.91
N GLU A 55 3.98 23.90 3.78
CA GLU A 55 4.94 24.95 3.38
C GLU A 55 6.22 24.36 2.76
N GLN A 56 6.55 23.11 3.10
CA GLN A 56 7.73 22.37 2.64
C GLN A 56 7.41 21.33 1.57
N TYR A 57 6.26 21.48 0.89
CA TYR A 57 5.78 20.53 -0.10
C TYR A 57 6.84 20.15 -1.15
N GLU A 58 7.54 21.15 -1.72
CA GLU A 58 8.56 20.91 -2.75
C GLU A 58 9.72 20.04 -2.23
N GLU A 59 10.24 20.34 -1.04
CA GLU A 59 11.32 19.55 -0.42
C GLU A 59 10.87 18.14 -0.06
N ASN A 60 9.64 17.98 0.42
CA ASN A 60 9.09 16.69 0.83
C ASN A 60 8.85 15.79 -0.38
N GLU A 61 8.31 16.33 -1.48
CA GLU A 61 8.16 15.62 -2.76
C GLU A 61 9.51 15.15 -3.31
N GLU A 62 10.55 15.97 -3.24
CA GLU A 62 11.90 15.56 -3.67
C GLU A 62 12.45 14.41 -2.82
N LYS A 63 12.28 14.45 -1.49
CA LYS A 63 12.68 13.35 -0.60
C LYS A 63 11.93 12.06 -0.93
N TYR A 64 10.61 12.12 -1.14
CA TYR A 64 9.82 10.95 -1.53
C TYR A 64 10.25 10.37 -2.88
N LYS A 65 10.58 11.22 -3.87
CA LYS A 65 11.13 10.75 -5.16
C LYS A 65 12.44 10.00 -5.00
N GLN A 66 13.34 10.48 -4.13
CA GLN A 66 14.61 9.80 -3.84
C GLN A 66 14.38 8.44 -3.15
N ILE A 67 13.48 8.38 -2.17
CA ILE A 67 13.12 7.14 -1.48
C ILE A 67 12.50 6.13 -2.47
N ARG A 68 11.54 6.57 -3.30
CA ARG A 68 10.92 5.73 -4.33
C ARG A 68 11.96 5.13 -5.27
N ARG A 69 12.92 5.94 -5.73
CA ARG A 69 14.01 5.47 -6.61
C ARG A 69 14.90 4.44 -5.95
N THR A 70 15.10 4.56 -4.65
CA THR A 70 15.92 3.64 -3.84
C THR A 70 15.21 2.31 -3.62
N ILE A 71 13.90 2.32 -3.33
CA ILE A 71 13.11 1.09 -3.09
C ILE A 71 12.94 0.27 -4.38
N LEU A 72 12.78 0.94 -5.53
CA LEU A 72 12.54 0.29 -6.81
C LEU A 72 13.83 0.01 -7.61
N ASP A 73 15.01 0.33 -7.06
CA ASP A 73 16.31 0.21 -7.74
C ASP A 73 16.32 0.82 -9.16
N GLU A 74 15.58 1.91 -9.36
CA GLU A 74 15.49 2.65 -10.64
C GLU A 74 16.79 3.40 -11.00
N THR A 75 17.92 3.07 -10.34
CA THR A 75 19.25 3.59 -10.67
C THR A 75 19.85 2.95 -11.92
N ASN A 76 19.35 1.76 -12.31
CA ASN A 76 19.71 1.09 -13.58
C ASN A 76 18.80 1.46 -14.76
N ALA A 77 17.72 2.22 -14.53
CA ALA A 77 16.83 2.71 -15.57
C ALA A 77 17.21 4.15 -15.97
N ASN A 78 18.45 4.32 -16.43
CA ASN A 78 18.84 5.48 -17.23
C ASN A 78 18.68 5.11 -18.71
N GLU A 79 17.44 4.92 -19.16
CA GLU A 79 17.00 5.05 -20.56
C GLU A 79 15.48 4.87 -20.55
N ASP A 80 14.76 5.80 -21.19
CA ASP A 80 13.29 5.89 -21.32
C ASP A 80 12.48 6.58 -20.20
N GLU A 81 12.91 7.77 -19.78
CA GLU A 81 11.93 8.87 -19.61
C GLU A 81 11.46 9.35 -21.00
N SER A 82 10.55 8.61 -21.65
CA SER A 82 9.70 9.20 -22.68
C SER A 82 8.28 8.63 -22.67
N SER A 83 7.35 9.46 -22.20
CA SER A 83 5.93 9.45 -22.54
C SER A 83 5.05 8.26 -22.10
N SER A 84 4.60 8.27 -20.86
CA SER A 84 3.25 7.76 -20.53
C SER A 84 2.34 8.90 -20.06
N SER A 85 2.23 9.95 -20.87
CA SER A 85 1.07 10.84 -20.85
C SER A 85 -0.12 10.03 -21.39
N SER A 86 -0.78 9.29 -20.50
CA SER A 86 -2.09 8.71 -20.80
C SER A 86 -3.13 9.82 -20.71
N SER A 87 -3.15 10.67 -21.73
CA SER A 87 -4.27 11.55 -22.04
C SER A 87 -5.50 10.69 -22.34
N ASN A 88 -6.30 10.40 -21.32
CA ASN A 88 -7.71 10.07 -21.52
C ASN A 88 -8.48 11.39 -21.57
N SER A 89 -8.34 12.07 -22.71
CA SER A 89 -9.22 13.16 -23.13
C SER A 89 -10.11 12.58 -24.21
N ASP A 90 -11.27 12.07 -23.81
CA ASP A 90 -12.35 11.69 -24.71
C ASP A 90 -13.58 12.54 -24.32
N GLU A 91 -13.61 13.76 -24.87
CA GLU A 91 -14.79 14.62 -24.96
C GLU A 91 -15.44 14.43 -26.34
N GLU A 92 -16.77 14.61 -26.37
CA GLU A 92 -17.71 14.62 -27.52
C GLU A 92 -18.33 13.23 -27.83
N GLU A 93 -19.64 13.01 -27.80
CA GLU A 93 -20.71 13.83 -28.38
C GLU A 93 -22.03 13.82 -27.56
N LYS A 94 -22.67 14.99 -27.56
CA LYS A 94 -24.09 15.17 -27.24
C LYS A 94 -24.97 14.47 -28.29
N GLN A 95 -25.96 13.69 -27.85
CA GLN A 95 -27.26 13.63 -28.53
C GLN A 95 -28.40 13.76 -27.53
N ASP A 96 -29.04 14.92 -27.64
CA ASP A 96 -30.38 15.27 -27.20
C ASP A 96 -31.40 14.42 -27.98
N ASP A 97 -32.30 13.70 -27.30
CA ASP A 97 -33.70 13.64 -27.75
C ASP A 97 -34.66 13.11 -26.67
N GLN A 98 -35.72 13.88 -26.45
CA GLN A 98 -36.88 13.54 -25.65
C GLN A 98 -37.68 12.41 -26.31
N VAL A 99 -38.07 11.37 -25.57
CA VAL A 99 -39.37 10.71 -25.83
C VAL A 99 -39.95 10.08 -24.54
N LYS A 100 -41.04 10.70 -24.06
CA LYS A 100 -42.17 10.20 -23.26
C LYS A 100 -41.96 9.69 -21.83
#